data_AF-A0A843KEI2-F1
#
_entry.id   AF-A0A843KEI2-F1
#
_cell.length_a   1.000
_cell.length_b   1.000
_cell.length_c   1.000
_cell.angle_alpha   90.00
_cell.angle_beta   90.00
_cell.angle_gamma   90.00
#
_symmetry.space_group_name_H-M   'P 1'
#
loop_
_entity.id
_entity.type
_entity.pdbx_description
1 polymer ?
#
loop_
_entity_poly.entity_id
_entity_poly.type
_entity_poly.pdbx_seq_one_letter_code
_entity_poly.pdbx_strand_id
1 'polypeptide(L)' 'MPSFKCIAKNCPFEASAPTEAELMKKIVEHAKTVHKMDPMPPDILAKVKAAIKP' A
#
# COMPACT_ATOMS: atom_id res chain seq x y z
N MET A 1 9.62 5.91 -10.52
CA MET A 1 8.35 5.19 -10.76
C MET A 1 7.89 4.73 -9.39
N PRO A 2 6.80 5.31 -8.86
CA PRO A 2 6.41 5.08 -7.48
C PRO A 2 6.39 3.59 -7.14
N SER A 3 6.98 3.24 -6.00
CA SER A 3 7.02 1.86 -5.50
C SER A 3 6.72 1.80 -4.01
N PHE A 4 6.16 0.68 -3.58
CA PHE A 4 5.76 0.43 -2.22
C PHE A 4 6.07 -1.01 -1.83
N LYS A 5 6.56 -1.19 -0.61
CA LYS A 5 6.69 -2.47 0.07
C LYS A 5 5.72 -2.49 1.23
N CYS A 6 4.93 -3.56 1.35
CA CYS A 6 3.98 -3.71 2.43
C CYS A 6 4.67 -3.61 3.79
N ILE A 7 4.11 -2.77 4.66
CA ILE A 7 4.63 -2.48 6.00
C ILE A 7 4.07 -3.43 7.07
N ALA A 8 3.16 -4.34 6.68
CA ALA A 8 2.66 -5.37 7.56
C ALA A 8 3.76 -6.40 7.86
N LYS A 9 3.82 -6.86 9.11
CA LYS A 9 4.80 -7.84 9.56
C LYS A 9 4.73 -9.11 8.70
N ASN A 10 5.86 -9.52 8.15
CA ASN A 10 6.01 -10.72 7.31
C ASN A 10 5.16 -10.74 6.03
N CYS A 11 4.78 -9.58 5.49
CA CYS A 11 4.10 -9.52 4.19
C CYS A 11 5.12 -9.24 3.06
N PRO A 12 5.31 -10.15 2.09
CA PRO A 12 6.28 -9.95 1.01
C PRO A 12 5.76 -9.08 -0.14
N PHE A 13 4.55 -8.53 -0.02
CA PHE A 13 3.92 -7.77 -1.10
C PHE A 13 4.71 -6.50 -1.43
N GLU A 14 5.02 -6.34 -2.71
CA GLU A 14 5.66 -5.17 -3.28
C GLU A 14 4.92 -4.79 -4.57
N ALA A 15 4.77 -3.49 -4.81
CA ALA A 15 4.09 -2.99 -6.00
C ALA A 15 4.77 -1.71 -6.51
N SER A 16 4.72 -1.51 -7.82
CA SER A 16 5.08 -0.25 -8.46
C SER A 16 4.04 0.10 -9.54
N ALA A 17 3.94 1.38 -9.87
CA ALA A 17 3.05 1.87 -10.92
C ALA A 17 3.55 3.20 -11.52
N PRO A 18 3.12 3.58 -12.73
CA PRO A 18 3.48 4.84 -13.37
C PRO A 18 3.12 6.08 -12.54
N THR A 19 2.02 6.00 -11.78
CA THR A 19 1.53 7.10 -10.93
C THR A 19 1.24 6.63 -9.50
N GLU A 20 1.32 7.55 -8.53
CA GLU A 20 0.96 7.26 -7.14
C GLU A 20 -0.51 6.80 -7.02
N ALA A 21 -1.41 7.39 -7.80
CA ALA A 21 -2.82 7.00 -7.82
C ALA A 21 -3.03 5.54 -8.24
N GLU A 22 -2.31 5.07 -9.27
CA GLU A 22 -2.36 3.67 -9.69
C GLU A 22 -1.69 2.74 -8.69
N LEU A 23 -0.60 3.16 -8.07
CA LEU A 23 0.05 2.42 -7.00
C LEU A 23 -0.90 2.25 -5.81
N MET A 24 -1.56 3.33 -5.39
CA MET A 24 -2.49 3.33 -4.26
C MET A 24 -3.67 2.39 -4.48
N LYS A 25 -4.18 2.23 -5.71
CA LYS A 25 -5.21 1.22 -6.02
C LYS A 25 -4.73 -0.19 -5.68
N LYS A 26 -3.50 -0.55 -6.10
CA LYS A 26 -2.89 -1.86 -5.80
C LYS A 26 -2.71 -2.07 -4.30
N ILE A 27 -2.27 -1.03 -3.58
CA ILE A 27 -2.06 -1.10 -2.13
C ILE A 27 -3.39 -1.28 -1.38
N VAL A 28 -4.43 -0.54 -1.75
CA VAL A 28 -5.76 -0.66 -1.13
C VAL A 28 -6.37 -2.04 -1.39
N GLU A 29 -6.28 -2.55 -2.62
CA GLU A 29 -6.74 -3.90 -2.95
C GLU A 29 -6.01 -4.97 -2.12
N HIS A 30 -4.69 -4.86 -2.00
CA HIS A 30 -3.88 -5.75 -1.18
C HIS A 30 -4.29 -5.68 0.31
N ALA A 31 -4.41 -4.48 0.87
CA ALA A 31 -4.81 -4.29 2.26
C ALA A 31 -6.19 -4.91 2.54
N LYS A 32 -7.15 -4.73 1.62
CA LYS A 32 -8.48 -5.33 1.70
C LYS A 32 -8.45 -6.86 1.63
N THR A 33 -7.73 -7.43 0.67
CA THR A 33 -7.80 -8.87 0.37
C THR A 33 -6.96 -9.72 1.32
N VAL A 34 -5.73 -9.26 1.62
CA VAL A 34 -4.72 -9.98 2.41
C VAL A 34 -4.80 -9.62 3.90
N HIS A 35 -4.96 -8.34 4.21
CA HIS A 35 -4.98 -7.86 5.60
C HIS A 35 -6.40 -7.60 6.13
N LYS A 36 -7.44 -7.93 5.35
CA LYS A 36 -8.87 -7.75 5.69
C LYS A 36 -9.18 -6.33 6.18
N MET A 37 -8.50 -5.37 5.58
CA MET A 37 -8.53 -3.98 5.98
C MET A 37 -9.38 -3.17 4.99
N ASP A 38 -10.68 -3.11 5.28
CA ASP A 38 -11.68 -2.42 4.48
C ASP A 38 -12.71 -1.75 5.40
N PRO A 39 -12.68 -0.41 5.57
CA PRO A 39 -11.71 0.52 4.97
C PRO A 39 -10.32 0.47 5.64
N MET A 40 -9.31 1.01 4.94
CA MET A 40 -7.97 1.26 5.51
C MET A 40 -8.04 2.34 6.59
N PRO A 41 -7.62 2.06 7.85
CA PRO A 41 -7.58 3.06 8.91
C PRO A 41 -6.71 4.27 8.53
N PRO A 42 -7.08 5.49 8.94
CA PRO A 42 -6.34 6.71 8.59
C PRO A 42 -4.86 6.70 9.03
N ASP A 43 -4.53 6.10 10.18
CA ASP A 43 -3.14 6.02 10.65
C ASP A 43 -2.29 5.11 9.76
N ILE A 44 -2.87 4.00 9.27
CA ILE A 44 -2.22 3.09 8.34
C ILE A 44 -2.07 3.75 6.98
N LEU A 45 -3.08 4.49 6.52
CA LEU A 45 -3.01 5.24 5.27
C LEU A 45 -1.86 6.27 5.28
N ALA A 46 -1.66 6.98 6.40
CA ALA A 46 -0.55 7.90 6.55
C ALA A 46 0.81 7.19 6.48
N LYS A 47 0.95 6.03 7.16
CA LYS A 47 2.17 5.21 7.11
C LYS A 47 2.43 4.63 5.72
N VAL A 48 1.38 4.21 5.01
CA VAL A 48 1.47 3.72 3.63
C VAL A 48 2.02 4.81 2.72
N LYS A 49 1.44 6.01 2.76
CA LYS A 49 1.90 7.16 1.95
C LYS A 49 3.35 7.51 2.24
N ALA A 50 3.76 7.51 3.51
CA ALA A 50 5.14 7.79 3.91
C ALA A 50 6.14 6.69 3.47
N ALA A 51 5.67 5.47 3.21
CA ALA A 51 6.50 4.35 2.76
C ALA A 51 6.61 4.25 1.22
N ILE A 52 5.88 5.08 0.46
CA ILE A 52 6.01 5.14 -1.00
C ILE A 52 7.35 5.78 -1.35
N LYS A 53 8.11 5.11 -2.20
CA LYS A 53 9.35 5.61 -2.78
C LYS A 53 9.10 6.19 -4.17
N PRO A 54 9.74 7.31 -4.55
CA PRO A 54 9.56 7.95 -5.85
C PRO A 54 10.04 7.08 -7.04
#